data_AF-A0A3D1ETM0-F1
#
_entry.id   AF-A0A3D1ETM0-F1
#
_cell.length_a   1.000
_cell.length_b   1.000
_cell.length_c   1.000
_cell.angle_alpha   90.00
_cell.angle_beta   90.00
_cell.angle_gamma   90.00
#
_symmetry.space_group_name_H-M   'P 1'
#
loop_
_entity.id
_entity.type
_entity.pdbx_description
1 polymer ?
#
loop_
_entity_poly.entity_id
_entity_poly.type
_entity_poly.pdbx_seq_one_letter_code
_entity_poly.pdbx_strand_id
1 'polypeptide(L)'
;MKPTPPGRSPSPDTATSTNVSQTFNQRHAVSQLWDQTIVSETKKKKSTIKCPTCETAVEQDNATFPFCSKQCQMVDLNKWFGGDYKISRPIEQADLDEV
;
A
#
# COMPACT_ATOMS: atom_id res chain seq x y z
N MET A 1 62.81 27.34 16.62
CA MET A 1 61.99 26.43 15.80
C MET A 1 62.96 25.49 15.07
N LYS A 2 63.06 24.18 15.30
CA LYS A 2 62.15 23.16 15.84
C LYS A 2 62.94 22.22 16.77
N PRO A 3 62.40 21.78 17.92
CA PRO A 3 62.90 20.59 18.60
C PRO A 3 62.30 19.33 17.96
N THR A 4 63.16 18.40 17.60
CA THR A 4 62.86 17.04 17.12
C THR A 4 62.18 16.23 18.24
N PRO A 5 61.10 15.46 17.97
CA PRO A 5 60.70 14.41 18.89
C PRO A 5 61.58 13.17 18.67
N PRO A 6 62.23 12.62 19.72
CA PRO A 6 62.83 11.30 19.64
C PRO A 6 61.75 10.22 19.69
N GLY A 7 61.96 9.15 18.92
CA GLY A 7 61.06 8.01 18.85
C GLY A 7 60.94 7.24 20.17
N ARG A 8 59.84 6.49 20.30
CA ARG A 8 59.67 5.47 21.33
C ARG A 8 58.85 4.30 20.79
N SER A 9 59.54 3.23 20.46
CA SER A 9 59.04 1.86 20.60
C SER A 9 59.38 1.42 22.04
N PRO A 10 58.62 0.56 22.75
CA PRO A 10 58.47 -0.85 22.35
C PRO A 10 57.13 -1.54 22.72
N SER A 11 56.82 -2.57 21.90
CA SER A 11 56.38 -3.97 22.14
C SER A 11 55.57 -4.40 23.41
N PRO A 12 55.25 -5.70 23.57
CA PRO A 12 53.98 -6.31 23.14
C PRO A 12 53.25 -6.99 24.32
N ASP A 13 51.92 -7.11 24.29
CA ASP A 13 51.26 -8.15 25.08
C ASP A 13 50.03 -8.71 24.36
N THR A 14 50.24 -9.88 23.76
CA THR A 14 49.52 -11.12 24.05
C THR A 14 48.06 -11.00 24.49
N ALA A 15 47.13 -11.41 23.62
CA ALA A 15 46.20 -12.53 23.90
C ALA A 15 45.07 -12.59 22.86
N THR A 16 45.17 -13.60 22.00
CA THR A 16 44.14 -14.63 21.77
C THR A 16 42.67 -14.19 21.73
N SER A 17 42.06 -14.26 20.55
CA SER A 17 40.74 -14.89 20.46
C SER A 17 40.51 -15.46 19.05
N THR A 18 40.46 -16.78 19.02
CA THR A 18 40.13 -17.66 17.89
C THR A 18 38.86 -17.21 17.18
N ASN A 19 38.97 -16.82 15.90
CA ASN A 19 37.82 -16.47 15.09
C ASN A 19 37.17 -17.75 14.51
N VAL A 20 36.11 -18.20 15.18
CA VAL A 20 35.21 -19.29 14.75
C VAL A 20 34.26 -18.75 13.67
N SER A 21 34.76 -18.44 12.47
CA SER A 21 33.88 -18.03 11.35
C SER A 21 34.17 -18.74 10.02
N GLN A 22 35.00 -19.78 10.01
CA GLN A 22 35.39 -20.47 8.77
C GLN A 22 34.40 -21.51 8.22
N THR A 23 33.16 -21.59 8.72
CA THR A 23 32.15 -22.47 8.11
C THR A 23 30.75 -21.88 8.21
N PHE A 24 30.48 -20.85 7.42
CA PHE A 24 29.12 -20.51 7.00
C PHE A 24 29.14 -19.87 5.61
N ASN A 25 29.59 -20.60 4.59
CA ASN A 25 29.53 -20.07 3.22
C ASN A 25 29.23 -21.12 2.16
N GLN A 26 28.23 -21.97 2.44
CA GLN A 26 27.62 -22.86 1.45
C GLN A 26 26.11 -22.91 1.64
N ARG A 27 25.38 -21.83 1.31
CA ARG A 27 23.90 -21.83 1.11
C ARG A 27 23.27 -20.53 0.56
N HIS A 28 23.96 -19.73 -0.26
CA HIS A 28 23.40 -18.45 -0.75
C HIS A 28 22.80 -18.46 -2.18
N ALA A 29 22.87 -19.56 -2.93
CA ALA A 29 22.49 -19.56 -4.35
C ALA A 29 20.99 -19.82 -4.67
N VAL A 30 20.10 -19.99 -3.67
CA VAL A 30 18.66 -20.20 -3.91
C VAL A 30 17.82 -18.93 -3.70
N SER A 31 18.37 -17.89 -3.07
CA SER A 31 17.63 -16.67 -2.73
C SER A 31 17.68 -15.57 -3.80
N GLN A 32 18.49 -15.70 -4.86
CA GLN A 32 18.68 -14.63 -5.86
C GLN A 32 17.95 -14.87 -7.20
N LEU A 33 17.23 -15.98 -7.34
CA LEU A 33 16.49 -16.32 -8.58
C LEU A 33 14.98 -16.03 -8.50
N TRP A 34 14.47 -15.53 -7.37
CA TRP A 34 13.07 -15.10 -7.26
C TRP A 34 12.87 -13.59 -7.44
N ASP A 35 13.94 -12.79 -7.40
CA ASP A 35 13.83 -11.32 -7.49
C ASP A 35 13.71 -10.77 -8.93
N GLN A 36 14.08 -11.53 -9.96
CA GLN A 36 14.22 -10.97 -11.32
C GLN A 36 13.09 -11.31 -12.31
N THR A 37 12.22 -12.26 -12.00
CA THR A 37 11.17 -12.72 -12.95
C THR A 37 9.77 -12.17 -12.62
N ILE A 38 9.57 -11.50 -11.46
CA ILE A 38 8.25 -11.07 -10.98
C ILE A 38 8.10 -9.53 -10.88
N VAL A 39 9.13 -8.74 -11.21
CA VAL A 39 9.00 -7.27 -11.24
C VAL A 39 8.54 -6.81 -12.62
N SER A 40 7.34 -7.24 -13.04
CA SER A 40 6.62 -6.58 -14.13
C SER A 40 5.62 -5.60 -13.53
N GLU A 41 5.89 -4.32 -13.75
CA GLU A 41 5.13 -3.17 -13.27
C GLU A 41 3.65 -3.25 -13.65
N THR A 42 2.82 -3.82 -12.78
CA THR A 42 1.37 -3.66 -12.88
C THR A 42 1.00 -2.28 -12.34
N LYS A 43 1.23 -1.24 -13.16
CA LYS A 43 0.72 0.10 -12.88
C LYS A 43 -0.80 0.03 -12.78
N LYS A 44 -1.31 -0.04 -11.54
CA LYS A 44 -2.74 -0.13 -11.24
C LYS A 44 -3.42 1.14 -11.77
N LYS A 45 -4.13 1.03 -12.90
CA LYS A 45 -4.92 2.14 -13.44
C LYS A 45 -6.03 2.44 -12.43
N LYS A 46 -6.05 3.65 -11.88
CA LYS A 46 -7.15 4.09 -11.03
C LYS A 46 -8.42 4.10 -11.87
N SER A 47 -9.43 3.36 -11.43
CA SER A 47 -10.73 3.39 -12.11
C SER A 47 -11.43 4.72 -11.79
N THR A 48 -12.03 5.33 -12.81
CA THR A 48 -12.85 6.53 -12.67
C THR A 48 -14.29 6.21 -13.06
N ILE A 49 -15.25 6.72 -12.28
CA ILE A 49 -16.68 6.59 -12.55
C ILE A 49 -17.33 7.97 -12.61
N LYS A 50 -18.59 8.05 -13.05
CA LYS A 50 -19.37 9.28 -12.99
C LYS A 50 -20.08 9.41 -11.63
N CYS A 51 -20.06 10.60 -11.05
CA CYS A 51 -20.85 10.96 -9.88
C CYS A 51 -22.34 10.72 -10.16
N PRO A 52 -23.07 9.94 -9.36
CA PRO A 52 -24.49 9.67 -9.60
C PRO A 52 -25.39 10.91 -9.57
N THR A 53 -24.96 11.97 -8.87
CA THR A 53 -25.76 13.19 -8.67
C THR A 53 -25.58 14.23 -9.79
N CYS A 54 -24.36 14.37 -10.32
CA CYS A 54 -24.00 15.47 -11.22
C CYS A 54 -23.10 15.07 -12.39
N GLU A 55 -22.81 13.76 -12.55
CA GLU A 55 -22.06 13.15 -13.64
C GLU A 55 -20.57 13.51 -13.76
N THR A 56 -20.04 14.34 -12.86
CA THR A 56 -18.61 14.65 -12.77
C THR A 56 -17.78 13.38 -12.57
N ALA A 57 -16.62 13.25 -13.24
CA ALA A 57 -15.72 12.11 -13.06
C ALA A 57 -15.12 12.07 -11.64
N VAL A 58 -15.09 10.88 -11.03
CA VAL A 58 -14.61 10.64 -9.65
C VAL A 58 -13.58 9.51 -9.66
N GLU A 59 -12.41 9.76 -9.09
CA GLU A 59 -11.40 8.73 -8.81
C GLU A 59 -11.82 7.86 -7.62
N GLN A 60 -11.48 6.58 -7.66
CA GLN A 60 -11.85 5.60 -6.63
C GLN A 60 -11.26 5.91 -5.22
N ASP A 61 -10.20 6.70 -5.13
CA ASP A 61 -9.56 7.13 -3.87
C ASP A 61 -10.12 8.45 -3.32
N ASN A 62 -11.14 9.04 -3.95
CA ASN A 62 -11.78 10.25 -3.46
C ASN A 62 -12.49 9.98 -2.12
N ALA A 63 -12.31 10.88 -1.13
CA ALA A 63 -12.92 10.78 0.20
C ALA A 63 -14.45 10.70 0.18
N THR A 64 -15.11 11.23 -0.85
CA THR A 64 -16.57 11.19 -1.00
C THR A 64 -17.04 10.20 -2.06
N PHE A 65 -16.16 9.34 -2.57
CA PHE A 65 -16.51 8.31 -3.55
C PHE A 65 -17.76 7.51 -3.11
N PRO A 66 -18.77 7.31 -3.98
CA PRO A 66 -18.80 7.52 -5.44
C PRO A 66 -19.15 8.95 -5.90
N PHE A 67 -19.29 9.90 -4.97
CA PHE A 67 -19.66 11.29 -5.27
C PHE A 67 -18.44 12.20 -5.40
N CYS A 68 -18.57 13.28 -6.18
CA CYS A 68 -17.51 14.26 -6.34
C CYS A 68 -17.38 15.24 -5.16
N SER A 69 -18.39 15.33 -4.29
CA SER A 69 -18.40 16.21 -3.12
C SER A 69 -19.41 15.77 -2.06
N LYS A 70 -19.23 16.28 -0.83
CA LYS A 70 -20.19 16.09 0.28
C LYS A 70 -21.57 16.66 -0.05
N GLN A 71 -21.64 17.73 -0.84
CA GLN A 71 -22.91 18.29 -1.29
C GLN A 71 -23.69 17.30 -2.16
N CYS A 72 -23.02 16.63 -3.11
CA CYS A 72 -23.67 15.63 -3.96
C CYS A 72 -24.19 14.44 -3.15
N GLN A 73 -23.44 13.98 -2.15
CA GLN A 73 -23.89 12.95 -1.22
C GLN A 73 -25.17 13.37 -0.45
N MET A 74 -25.23 14.60 0.05
CA MET A 74 -26.41 15.10 0.76
C MET A 74 -27.62 15.27 -0.16
N VAL A 75 -27.41 15.72 -1.40
CA VAL A 75 -28.49 15.82 -2.39
C VAL A 75 -29.04 14.43 -2.71
N ASP A 76 -28.17 13.43 -2.91
CA ASP A 76 -28.60 12.05 -3.14
C ASP A 76 -29.42 11.52 -1.95
N LEU A 77 -28.95 11.74 -0.72
CA LEU A 77 -29.69 11.36 0.49
C LEU A 77 -31.07 12.04 0.56
N ASN A 78 -31.16 13.32 0.19
CA ASN A 78 -32.44 14.01 0.14
C ASN A 78 -33.38 13.41 -0.91
N LYS A 79 -32.88 12.91 -2.04
CA LYS A 79 -33.68 12.20 -3.05
C LYS A 79 -34.24 10.88 -2.52
N TRP A 80 -33.46 10.15 -1.71
CA TRP A 80 -33.94 8.97 -1.00
C TRP A 80 -35.09 9.30 -0.06
N PHE A 81 -34.92 10.31 0.80
CA PHE A 81 -35.98 10.72 1.71
C PHE A 81 -37.19 11.35 1.00
N GLY A 82 -36.98 11.97 -0.16
CA GLY A 82 -38.04 12.50 -1.01
C GLY A 82 -38.84 11.42 -1.76
N GLY A 83 -38.38 10.17 -1.78
CA GLY A 83 -39.03 9.09 -2.53
C GLY A 83 -38.85 9.20 -4.05
N ASP A 84 -37.80 9.90 -4.50
CA ASP A 84 -37.45 10.01 -5.92
C ASP A 84 -37.03 8.64 -6.50
N TYR A 85 -36.40 7.80 -5.67
CA TYR A 85 -35.98 6.46 -6.05
C TYR A 85 -37.10 5.46 -5.84
N LYS A 86 -37.48 4.77 -6.93
CA LYS A 86 -38.60 3.81 -6.95
C LYS A 86 -38.17 2.52 -7.62
N ILE A 87 -38.57 1.40 -7.03
CA ILE A 87 -38.47 0.09 -7.67
C ILE A 87 -39.63 0.00 -8.67
N SER A 88 -39.32 -0.31 -9.93
CA SER A 88 -40.28 -0.24 -11.03
C SER A 88 -41.25 -1.42 -11.08
N ARG A 89 -40.91 -2.55 -10.45
CA ARG A 89 -41.78 -3.74 -10.43
C ARG A 89 -42.72 -3.73 -9.22
N PRO A 90 -43.92 -4.32 -9.35
CA PRO A 90 -44.78 -4.61 -8.21
C PRO A 90 -44.08 -5.48 -7.17
N ILE A 91 -44.53 -5.36 -5.92
CA ILE A 91 -44.16 -6.27 -4.84
C ILE A 91 -44.98 -7.54 -5.03
N GLU A 92 -44.31 -8.68 -5.12
CA GLU A 92 -44.92 -9.99 -5.26
C GLU A 92 -44.96 -10.71 -3.92
N GLN A 93 -45.87 -11.67 -3.75
CA GLN A 93 -45.99 -12.43 -2.49
C GLN A 93 -44.67 -13.11 -2.08
N ALA A 94 -43.90 -13.61 -3.07
CA ALA A 94 -42.60 -14.21 -2.84
C ALA A 94 -41.58 -13.25 -2.19
N ASP A 95 -41.71 -11.94 -2.40
CA ASP A 95 -40.82 -10.94 -1.76
C ASP A 95 -41.09 -10.79 -0.25
N LEU A 96 -42.28 -11.19 0.21
CA LEU A 96 -42.72 -11.06 1.59
C LEU A 96 -42.48 -12.32 2.42
N ASP A 97 -42.33 -13.47 1.75
CA ASP A 97 -42.28 -14.80 2.37
C ASP A 97 -40.86 -15.22 2.81
N GLU A 98 -39.82 -14.40 2.58
CA GLU A 98 -38.45 -14.64 3.05
C GLU A 98 -38.13 -13.79 4.30
N VAL A 99 -38.18 -14.39 5.49
CA VAL A 99 -37.61 -13.84 6.75
C VAL A 99 -36.88 -14.93 7.51
#